data_AF-A0A0Q6GMA8-F1
#
_entry.id   AF-A0A0Q6GMA8-F1
#
_cell.length_a   1.000
_cell.length_b   1.000
_cell.length_c   1.000
_cell.angle_alpha   90.00
_cell.angle_beta   90.00
_cell.angle_gamma   90.00
#
_symmetry.space_group_name_H-M   'P 1'
#
loop_
_entity.id
_entity.type
_entity.pdbx_description
1 polymer ?
#
loop_
_entity_poly.entity_id
_entity_poly.type
_entity_poly.pdbx_seq_one_letter_code
_entity_poly.pdbx_strand_id
1 'polypeptide(L)'
;MTRSSRSRSGSLRKVTAVAAAAIAVSAAFTGTAGAAPGPVAPSTVLGSIDDGPGQFHVFRTVDSGNRPSAEDTARCNAQYGVPASYALVERLDARMYTFQSDPASGLLTAETARDVGPIYVCDGLGLNGTQILDQWGTLDAPGLGRLDMRGPCGFELYPGSPGRGAVDCVLRIAPNASGIAGGVATSNSVANPLRLPGGRTGSVWTLYALGEGTAPVNQAPPAGLPQPTGPIAYNVTREVNSRSQGSSPACAGGERTTELHATGVDPATGAASTSPSEIVAATARVCYSPVANPEFGAALSVTYNNVPGGPLTVEGRGQCRQTSLPGTADLQQSCGLTLPPNPARGLAGGQVTVNGLVPAGDPAGSANSAIWTTSLLGPISGK
;
A
#
# COMPACT_ATOMS: atom_id res chain seq x y z
N MET A 1 28.39 59.46 -23.76
CA MET A 1 29.14 58.20 -23.96
C MET A 1 30.54 58.38 -23.41
N THR A 2 30.95 57.52 -22.48
CA THR A 2 32.09 57.73 -21.58
C THR A 2 33.13 56.60 -21.73
N ARG A 3 34.38 56.88 -21.36
CA ARG A 3 35.57 56.01 -21.52
C ARG A 3 35.61 54.78 -20.58
N SER A 4 36.68 53.98 -20.77
CA SER A 4 37.31 53.01 -19.84
C SER A 4 36.71 51.60 -19.79
N SER A 5 37.47 50.52 -19.55
CA SER A 5 38.93 50.39 -19.30
C SER A 5 39.43 48.96 -19.59
N ARG A 6 40.72 48.77 -19.93
CA ARG A 6 41.43 47.47 -19.91
C ARG A 6 42.38 47.39 -18.71
N SER A 7 42.34 46.30 -17.93
CA SER A 7 43.35 45.85 -16.95
C SER A 7 42.87 44.51 -16.36
N ARG A 8 43.66 43.53 -15.92
CA ARG A 8 45.05 43.05 -16.15
C ARG A 8 45.06 41.58 -15.69
N SER A 9 45.98 40.72 -16.17
CA SER A 9 46.15 39.36 -15.63
C SER A 9 47.33 39.25 -14.66
N GLY A 10 47.24 38.32 -13.71
CA GLY A 10 48.38 37.69 -13.01
C GLY A 10 48.62 36.29 -13.62
N SER A 11 49.84 35.77 -13.81
CA SER A 11 50.99 35.62 -12.88
C SER A 11 50.69 34.57 -11.79
N LEU A 12 51.45 33.48 -11.57
CA LEU A 12 52.84 33.15 -11.97
C LEU A 12 53.02 31.69 -12.50
N ARG A 13 54.19 31.47 -13.13
CA ARG A 13 54.93 30.19 -13.24
C ARG A 13 56.27 30.40 -12.50
N LYS A 14 57.07 29.40 -12.09
CA LYS A 14 57.23 27.98 -12.43
C LYS A 14 58.01 27.28 -11.28
N VAL A 15 57.98 25.94 -11.15
CA VAL A 15 59.16 25.02 -10.96
C VAL A 15 58.72 23.64 -10.41
N THR A 16 59.38 22.60 -10.92
CA THR A 16 59.19 21.17 -10.66
C THR A 16 60.02 20.62 -9.49
N ALA A 17 59.50 19.62 -8.78
CA ALA A 17 60.30 18.58 -8.13
C ALA A 17 59.64 17.21 -8.34
N VAL A 18 60.43 16.21 -8.71
CA VAL A 18 59.98 14.83 -8.97
C VAL A 18 60.20 14.00 -7.71
N ALA A 19 59.17 13.28 -7.27
CA ALA A 19 59.30 12.21 -6.28
C ALA A 19 58.44 11.02 -6.71
N ALA A 20 59.09 9.94 -7.17
CA ALA A 20 58.41 8.69 -7.46
C ALA A 20 58.16 7.95 -6.14
N ALA A 21 56.91 7.88 -5.71
CA ALA A 21 56.48 7.05 -4.59
C ALA A 21 55.88 5.75 -5.15
N ALA A 22 56.43 4.60 -4.77
CA ALA A 22 55.92 3.30 -5.19
C ALA A 22 54.53 3.05 -4.56
N ILE A 23 53.52 2.82 -5.40
CA ILE A 23 52.20 2.39 -4.94
C ILE A 23 52.30 0.91 -4.56
N ALA A 24 52.53 0.64 -3.29
CA ALA A 24 52.24 -0.68 -2.73
C ALA A 24 50.73 -0.89 -2.77
N VAL A 25 50.26 -1.81 -3.61
CA VAL A 25 48.85 -2.23 -3.65
C VAL A 25 48.60 -3.10 -2.42
N SER A 26 48.37 -2.46 -1.28
CA SER A 26 47.77 -3.08 -0.12
C SER A 26 46.34 -3.46 -0.48
N ALA A 27 46.12 -4.74 -0.79
CA ALA A 27 44.78 -5.30 -0.94
C ALA A 27 44.08 -5.29 0.42
N ALA A 28 43.52 -4.12 0.77
CA ALA A 28 42.60 -4.00 1.88
C ALA A 28 41.36 -4.82 1.53
N PHE A 29 41.29 -6.05 2.03
CA PHE A 29 40.02 -6.73 2.24
C PHE A 29 39.22 -5.89 3.25
N THR A 30 38.54 -4.86 2.75
CA THR A 30 37.38 -4.29 3.42
C THR A 30 36.28 -5.35 3.36
N GLY A 31 36.39 -6.34 4.25
CA GLY A 31 35.28 -7.20 4.56
C GLY A 31 34.13 -6.28 4.97
N THR A 32 33.10 -6.23 4.14
CA THR A 32 31.85 -5.57 4.49
C THR A 32 31.29 -6.34 5.67
N ALA A 33 31.62 -5.87 6.88
CA ALA A 33 30.92 -6.28 8.09
C ALA A 33 29.45 -6.00 7.81
N GLY A 34 28.67 -7.07 7.64
CA GLY A 34 27.21 -6.94 7.58
C GLY A 34 26.78 -6.15 8.80
N ALA A 35 25.87 -5.19 8.61
CA ALA A 35 25.30 -4.47 9.74
C ALA A 35 24.87 -5.51 10.78
N ALA A 36 25.31 -5.32 12.03
CA ALA A 36 24.87 -6.19 13.11
C ALA A 36 23.33 -6.23 13.10
N PRO A 37 22.70 -7.39 13.33
CA PRO A 37 21.24 -7.45 13.36
C PRO A 37 20.71 -6.35 14.26
N GLY A 38 19.76 -5.56 13.75
CA GLY A 38 19.08 -4.55 14.53
C GLY A 38 18.40 -5.17 15.76
N PRO A 39 18.01 -4.37 16.76
CA PRO A 39 17.20 -4.88 17.85
C PRO A 39 15.98 -5.60 17.27
N VAL A 40 15.80 -6.88 17.64
CA VAL A 40 14.72 -7.71 17.12
C VAL A 40 13.40 -7.06 17.48
N ALA A 41 12.66 -6.60 16.47
CA ALA A 41 11.36 -5.99 16.66
C ALA A 41 10.42 -6.98 17.39
N PRO A 42 9.60 -6.51 18.35
CA PRO A 42 8.72 -7.40 19.09
C PRO A 42 7.74 -8.09 18.13
N SER A 43 7.61 -9.42 18.23
CA SER A 43 6.64 -10.13 17.42
C SER A 43 5.23 -9.74 17.83
N THR A 44 4.35 -9.50 16.85
CA THR A 44 2.91 -9.36 17.11
C THR A 44 2.39 -10.67 17.68
N VAL A 45 1.73 -10.67 18.84
CA VAL A 45 1.18 -11.88 19.47
C VAL A 45 -0.34 -11.73 19.61
N LEU A 46 -1.06 -12.83 19.37
CA LEU A 46 -2.51 -12.85 19.51
C LEU A 46 -2.92 -12.42 20.93
N GLY A 47 -3.90 -11.52 21.04
CA GLY A 47 -4.36 -10.96 22.30
C GLY A 47 -3.51 -9.80 22.87
N SER A 48 -2.36 -9.48 22.28
CA SER A 48 -1.53 -8.32 22.66
C SER A 48 -1.26 -7.38 21.47
N ILE A 49 -2.22 -7.29 20.54
CA ILE A 49 -1.99 -6.61 19.27
C ILE A 49 -2.24 -5.11 19.38
N ASP A 50 -1.18 -4.34 19.18
CA ASP A 50 -1.17 -2.88 19.13
C ASP A 50 -1.11 -2.38 17.67
N ASP A 51 -1.78 -1.25 17.41
CA ASP A 51 -1.66 -0.48 16.16
C ASP A 51 -0.57 0.60 16.26
N GLY A 52 -0.12 0.93 17.47
CA GLY A 52 0.85 1.99 17.74
C GLY A 52 0.17 3.36 17.88
N PRO A 53 0.76 4.46 17.39
CA PRO A 53 0.24 5.82 17.58
C PRO A 53 -0.99 6.20 16.74
N GLY A 54 -1.60 5.24 16.04
CA GLY A 54 -2.71 5.44 15.11
C GLY A 54 -3.69 4.28 15.13
N GLN A 55 -4.64 4.28 14.18
CA GLN A 55 -5.66 3.25 14.05
C GLN A 55 -5.87 2.86 12.58
N PHE A 56 -6.14 1.58 12.33
CA PHE A 56 -6.55 1.12 11.01
C PHE A 56 -8.05 1.22 10.78
N HIS A 57 -8.44 1.71 9.61
CA HIS A 57 -9.79 1.61 9.07
C HIS A 57 -9.74 0.93 7.70
N VAL A 58 -10.62 -0.03 7.45
CA VAL A 58 -10.65 -0.78 6.18
C VAL A 58 -12.03 -0.70 5.56
N PHE A 59 -12.09 -0.32 4.29
CA PHE A 59 -13.34 -0.18 3.54
C PHE A 59 -13.24 -0.95 2.23
N ARG A 60 -14.31 -1.67 1.89
CA ARG A 60 -14.51 -2.16 0.52
C ARG A 60 -15.03 -1.00 -0.33
N THR A 61 -14.49 -0.76 -1.52
CA THR A 61 -14.95 0.34 -2.38
C THR A 61 -15.35 -0.14 -3.77
N VAL A 62 -16.47 0.35 -4.30
CA VAL A 62 -16.98 -0.03 -5.63
C VAL A 62 -17.34 1.21 -6.41
N ASP A 63 -16.89 1.28 -7.66
CA ASP A 63 -17.34 2.25 -8.67
C ASP A 63 -18.87 2.35 -8.66
N SER A 64 -19.39 3.56 -8.46
CA SER A 64 -20.83 3.81 -8.40
C SER A 64 -21.49 3.66 -9.78
N GLY A 65 -20.70 3.73 -10.86
CA GLY A 65 -21.14 3.82 -12.25
C GLY A 65 -21.59 5.23 -12.65
N ASN A 66 -21.65 6.17 -11.71
CA ASN A 66 -22.08 7.55 -11.95
C ASN A 66 -20.97 8.35 -12.65
N ARG A 67 -21.31 9.59 -13.02
CA ARG A 67 -20.31 10.61 -13.36
C ARG A 67 -19.91 11.35 -12.08
N PRO A 68 -18.62 11.68 -11.91
CA PRO A 68 -18.16 12.59 -10.85
C PRO A 68 -18.97 13.89 -10.79
N SER A 69 -19.09 14.46 -9.59
CA SER A 69 -19.73 15.75 -9.43
C SER A 69 -18.93 16.87 -10.11
N ALA A 70 -19.58 18.02 -10.37
CA ALA A 70 -18.89 19.20 -10.88
C ALA A 70 -17.86 19.74 -9.88
N GLU A 71 -18.12 19.61 -8.57
CA GLU A 71 -17.20 20.01 -7.50
C GLU A 71 -15.96 19.11 -7.50
N ASP A 72 -16.11 17.79 -7.48
CA ASP A 72 -14.99 16.84 -7.46
C ASP A 72 -14.17 16.92 -8.75
N THR A 73 -14.82 17.16 -9.88
CA THR A 73 -14.14 17.45 -11.15
C THR A 73 -13.28 18.72 -11.05
N ALA A 74 -13.81 19.79 -10.44
CA ALA A 74 -13.05 21.04 -10.25
C ALA A 74 -11.90 20.88 -9.24
N ARG A 75 -12.13 20.19 -8.11
CA ARG A 75 -11.10 19.86 -7.11
C ARG A 75 -9.99 19.02 -7.73
N CYS A 76 -10.34 17.97 -8.49
CA CYS A 76 -9.38 17.16 -9.23
C CYS A 76 -8.54 17.99 -10.20
N ASN A 77 -9.15 18.83 -11.03
CA ASN A 77 -8.42 19.69 -11.97
C ASN A 77 -7.43 20.63 -11.24
N ALA A 78 -7.78 21.13 -10.05
CA ALA A 78 -6.90 21.98 -9.26
C ALA A 78 -5.64 21.23 -8.75
N GLN A 79 -5.70 19.91 -8.54
CA GLN A 79 -4.57 19.10 -8.05
C GLN A 79 -3.48 18.85 -9.11
N TYR A 80 -3.85 18.87 -10.39
CA TYR A 80 -2.95 18.61 -11.53
C TYR A 80 -2.71 19.85 -12.43
N GLY A 81 -3.35 20.97 -12.13
CA GLY A 81 -3.07 22.27 -12.76
C GLY A 81 -3.60 22.41 -14.19
N VAL A 82 -2.94 23.24 -15.01
CA VAL A 82 -3.25 23.36 -16.44
C VAL A 82 -2.00 22.94 -17.25
N PRO A 83 -2.12 22.01 -18.21
CA PRO A 83 -3.35 21.41 -18.74
C PRO A 83 -3.68 20.03 -18.12
N ALA A 84 -4.38 19.99 -16.97
CA ALA A 84 -4.81 18.74 -16.31
C ALA A 84 -5.52 17.75 -17.25
N SER A 85 -6.19 18.20 -18.31
CA SER A 85 -6.89 17.33 -19.27
C SER A 85 -5.99 16.35 -20.02
N TYR A 86 -4.67 16.60 -20.12
CA TYR A 86 -3.73 15.69 -20.77
C TYR A 86 -2.93 14.82 -19.79
N ALA A 87 -2.89 15.20 -18.52
CA ALA A 87 -2.24 14.41 -17.46
C ALA A 87 -3.20 13.44 -16.78
N LEU A 88 -4.50 13.75 -16.70
CA LEU A 88 -5.49 12.91 -16.03
C LEU A 88 -5.84 11.66 -16.86
N VAL A 89 -5.74 10.49 -16.22
CA VAL A 89 -5.99 9.17 -16.78
C VAL A 89 -7.39 8.67 -16.37
N GLU A 90 -7.77 8.85 -15.10
CA GLU A 90 -9.05 8.37 -14.57
C GLU A 90 -9.68 9.39 -13.60
N ARG A 91 -11.01 9.34 -13.50
CA ARG A 91 -11.81 10.00 -12.45
C ARG A 91 -12.90 9.02 -12.04
N LEU A 92 -12.90 8.58 -10.79
CA LEU A 92 -13.75 7.51 -10.31
C LEU A 92 -14.61 8.00 -9.13
N ASP A 93 -15.92 7.98 -9.33
CA ASP A 93 -16.91 8.12 -8.25
C ASP A 93 -17.23 6.73 -7.70
N ALA A 94 -17.08 6.54 -6.40
CA ALA A 94 -17.24 5.24 -5.76
C ALA A 94 -17.89 5.37 -4.38
N ARG A 95 -18.37 4.22 -3.88
CA ARG A 95 -19.01 4.10 -2.56
C ARG A 95 -18.14 3.23 -1.66
N MET A 96 -18.02 3.63 -0.40
CA MET A 96 -17.35 2.87 0.65
C MET A 96 -18.34 1.98 1.38
N TYR A 97 -17.91 0.76 1.71
CA TYR A 97 -18.70 -0.23 2.39
C TYR A 97 -17.94 -0.84 3.57
N THR A 98 -18.63 -1.06 4.69
CA THR A 98 -18.18 -1.98 5.73
C THR A 98 -18.64 -3.41 5.41
N PHE A 99 -17.86 -4.38 5.87
CA PHE A 99 -17.98 -5.78 5.48
C PHE A 99 -17.87 -6.71 6.69
N GLN A 100 -18.16 -7.99 6.48
CA GLN A 100 -17.80 -9.08 7.40
C GLN A 100 -16.69 -9.91 6.78
N SER A 101 -15.88 -10.58 7.61
CA SER A 101 -14.82 -11.47 7.14
C SER A 101 -15.12 -12.90 7.61
N ASP A 102 -15.01 -13.87 6.71
CA ASP A 102 -15.05 -15.28 7.10
C ASP A 102 -13.82 -15.59 7.98
N PRO A 103 -13.99 -16.11 9.21
CA PRO A 103 -12.89 -16.25 10.16
C PRO A 103 -11.84 -17.28 9.76
N ALA A 104 -12.18 -18.26 8.89
CA ALA A 104 -11.26 -19.31 8.50
C ALA A 104 -10.40 -18.93 7.28
N SER A 105 -10.96 -18.18 6.33
CA SER A 105 -10.31 -17.83 5.06
C SER A 105 -9.89 -16.36 4.98
N GLY A 106 -10.43 -15.48 5.84
CA GLY A 106 -10.29 -14.03 5.77
C GLY A 106 -11.02 -13.38 4.59
N LEU A 107 -11.80 -14.16 3.81
CA LEU A 107 -12.53 -13.64 2.66
C LEU A 107 -13.70 -12.75 3.08
N LEU A 108 -13.94 -11.70 2.30
CA LEU A 108 -15.02 -10.75 2.58
C LEU A 108 -16.39 -11.37 2.26
N THR A 109 -17.32 -11.14 3.17
CA THR A 109 -18.71 -11.56 3.12
C THR A 109 -19.59 -10.33 3.38
N ALA A 110 -20.79 -10.31 2.76
CA ALA A 110 -21.64 -9.11 2.73
C ALA A 110 -20.89 -7.82 2.29
N GLU A 111 -19.89 -7.96 1.42
CA GLU A 111 -18.84 -6.95 1.16
C GLU A 111 -19.34 -5.58 0.68
N THR A 112 -20.54 -5.51 0.13
CA THR A 112 -21.18 -4.29 -0.40
C THR A 112 -22.56 -4.05 0.22
N ALA A 113 -22.83 -4.62 1.40
CA ALA A 113 -24.12 -4.53 2.05
C ALA A 113 -24.34 -3.19 2.80
N ARG A 114 -23.31 -2.58 3.39
CA ARG A 114 -23.45 -1.38 4.24
C ARG A 114 -22.68 -0.20 3.65
N ASP A 115 -23.35 0.63 2.86
CA ASP A 115 -22.77 1.88 2.34
C ASP A 115 -22.55 2.86 3.49
N VAL A 116 -21.31 3.29 3.72
CA VAL A 116 -20.90 4.18 4.82
C VAL A 116 -20.39 5.55 4.35
N GLY A 117 -20.30 5.82 3.04
CA GLY A 117 -19.86 7.12 2.54
C GLY A 117 -19.37 7.14 1.09
N PRO A 118 -19.26 8.33 0.49
CA PRO A 118 -18.59 8.53 -0.79
C PRO A 118 -17.07 8.37 -0.67
N ILE A 119 -16.45 7.91 -1.74
CA ILE A 119 -15.04 8.08 -2.04
C ILE A 119 -14.90 8.51 -3.50
N TYR A 120 -14.13 9.55 -3.73
CA TYR A 120 -13.77 10.01 -5.06
C TYR A 120 -12.25 9.96 -5.21
N VAL A 121 -11.78 9.43 -6.33
CA VAL A 121 -10.36 9.49 -6.71
C VAL A 121 -10.21 10.01 -8.13
N CYS A 122 -9.08 10.66 -8.39
CA CYS A 122 -8.63 10.86 -9.75
C CYS A 122 -7.12 10.64 -9.89
N ASP A 123 -6.77 10.05 -11.02
CA ASP A 123 -5.44 9.56 -11.34
C ASP A 123 -4.86 10.41 -12.44
N GLY A 124 -3.60 10.81 -12.27
CA GLY A 124 -2.85 11.52 -13.28
C GLY A 124 -1.46 10.94 -13.49
N LEU A 125 -0.84 11.26 -14.62
CA LEU A 125 0.52 10.85 -14.93
C LEU A 125 1.52 11.48 -13.95
N GLY A 126 2.40 10.65 -13.38
CA GLY A 126 3.43 11.08 -12.44
C GLY A 126 4.47 11.99 -13.11
N LEU A 127 4.47 13.27 -12.76
CA LEU A 127 5.37 14.28 -13.34
C LEU A 127 6.81 14.21 -12.83
N ASN A 128 7.11 13.33 -11.86
CA ASN A 128 8.43 13.18 -11.24
C ASN A 128 9.29 12.07 -11.88
N GLY A 129 8.75 11.29 -12.82
CA GLY A 129 9.48 10.26 -13.57
C GLY A 129 9.86 9.00 -12.79
N THR A 130 9.47 8.87 -11.52
CA THR A 130 9.73 7.65 -10.72
C THR A 130 8.55 6.68 -10.69
N GLN A 131 7.32 7.20 -10.83
CA GLN A 131 6.09 6.42 -10.87
C GLN A 131 5.22 6.91 -12.02
N ILE A 132 4.53 6.00 -12.72
CA ILE A 132 3.72 6.35 -13.90
C ILE A 132 2.43 7.06 -13.48
N LEU A 133 1.89 6.75 -12.30
CA LEU A 133 0.65 7.33 -11.77
C LEU A 133 0.88 8.03 -10.42
N ASP A 134 0.23 9.18 -10.25
CA ASP A 134 0.01 9.89 -8.98
C ASP A 134 -1.50 10.07 -8.83
N GLN A 135 -2.05 9.70 -7.68
CA GLN A 135 -3.48 9.78 -7.39
C GLN A 135 -3.75 10.83 -6.32
N TRP A 136 -4.81 11.59 -6.52
CA TRP A 136 -5.47 12.35 -5.47
C TRP A 136 -6.82 11.70 -5.14
N GLY A 137 -7.11 11.56 -3.86
CA GLY A 137 -8.35 10.99 -3.35
C GLY A 137 -8.98 11.86 -2.26
N THR A 138 -10.30 11.79 -2.16
CA THR A 138 -11.09 12.40 -1.09
C THR A 138 -12.17 11.42 -0.67
N LEU A 139 -12.41 11.27 0.63
CA LEU A 139 -13.46 10.40 1.17
C LEU A 139 -14.03 10.98 2.46
N ASP A 140 -15.27 10.63 2.77
CA ASP A 140 -15.91 10.98 4.05
C ASP A 140 -16.03 9.72 4.90
N ALA A 141 -15.03 9.44 5.74
CA ALA A 141 -15.03 8.27 6.62
C ALA A 141 -15.72 8.59 7.95
N PRO A 142 -16.67 7.77 8.43
CA PRO A 142 -17.28 7.98 9.75
C PRO A 142 -16.21 7.92 10.86
N GLY A 143 -16.31 8.81 11.86
CA GLY A 143 -15.28 9.00 12.89
C GLY A 143 -14.10 9.86 12.43
N LEU A 144 -13.57 9.64 11.22
CA LEU A 144 -12.40 10.38 10.72
C LEU A 144 -12.75 11.70 10.04
N GLY A 145 -13.96 11.84 9.50
CA GLY A 145 -14.42 13.00 8.75
C GLY A 145 -13.95 13.00 7.30
N ARG A 146 -13.95 14.17 6.65
CA ARG A 146 -13.41 14.32 5.29
C ARG A 146 -11.90 14.17 5.32
N LEU A 147 -11.38 13.22 4.57
CA LEU A 147 -9.96 13.04 4.32
C LEU A 147 -9.64 13.53 2.90
N ASP A 148 -8.52 14.22 2.75
CA ASP A 148 -7.87 14.46 1.47
C ASP A 148 -6.52 13.72 1.48
N MET A 149 -6.22 13.03 0.37
CA MET A 149 -5.13 12.06 0.29
C MET A 149 -4.39 12.20 -1.04
N ARG A 150 -3.05 12.09 -1.04
CA ARG A 150 -2.28 12.13 -2.29
C ARG A 150 -1.01 11.30 -2.24
N GLY A 151 -0.67 10.64 -3.34
CA GLY A 151 0.57 9.90 -3.50
C GLY A 151 0.60 9.01 -4.75
N PRO A 152 1.74 8.34 -5.00
CA PRO A 152 1.93 7.51 -6.18
C PRO A 152 1.08 6.24 -6.16
N CYS A 153 0.89 5.69 -7.36
CA CYS A 153 0.33 4.35 -7.55
C CYS A 153 1.18 3.50 -8.49
N GLY A 154 1.29 2.21 -8.16
CA GLY A 154 1.65 1.16 -9.09
C GLY A 154 0.47 0.81 -10.00
N PHE A 155 0.79 0.34 -11.21
CA PHE A 155 -0.19 -0.27 -12.11
C PHE A 155 0.44 -1.46 -12.83
N GLU A 156 -0.21 -2.62 -12.75
CA GLU A 156 0.21 -3.82 -13.46
C GLU A 156 -0.98 -4.48 -14.17
N LEU A 157 -0.84 -4.77 -15.46
CA LEU A 157 -1.87 -5.45 -16.24
C LEU A 157 -1.92 -6.93 -15.88
N TYR A 158 -3.12 -7.48 -15.66
CA TYR A 158 -3.28 -8.92 -15.39
C TYR A 158 -3.17 -9.73 -16.70
N PRO A 159 -2.14 -10.57 -16.89
CA PRO A 159 -1.98 -11.31 -18.15
C PRO A 159 -3.12 -12.31 -18.39
N GLY A 160 -3.70 -12.86 -17.32
CA GLY A 160 -4.85 -13.76 -17.38
C GLY A 160 -6.21 -13.05 -17.50
N SER A 161 -6.26 -11.72 -17.48
CA SER A 161 -7.51 -10.95 -17.62
C SER A 161 -7.30 -9.67 -18.43
N PRO A 162 -7.22 -9.77 -19.78
CA PRO A 162 -6.97 -8.63 -20.65
C PRO A 162 -7.95 -7.46 -20.41
N GLY A 163 -7.40 -6.25 -20.29
CA GLY A 163 -8.17 -5.03 -20.01
C GLY A 163 -8.51 -4.79 -18.53
N ARG A 164 -8.07 -5.67 -17.62
CA ARG A 164 -8.05 -5.44 -16.17
C ARG A 164 -6.60 -5.34 -15.66
N GLY A 165 -6.41 -4.68 -14.54
CA GLY A 165 -5.11 -4.56 -13.90
C GLY A 165 -5.20 -4.38 -12.39
N ALA A 166 -4.07 -4.62 -11.72
CA ALA A 166 -3.83 -4.25 -10.34
C ALA A 166 -3.51 -2.75 -10.27
N VAL A 167 -4.15 -2.02 -9.35
CA VAL A 167 -3.71 -0.68 -8.93
C VAL A 167 -3.55 -0.69 -7.41
N ASP A 168 -2.31 -0.53 -6.96
CA ASP A 168 -1.99 -0.19 -5.58
C ASP A 168 -1.54 1.26 -5.49
N CYS A 169 -2.15 2.02 -4.59
CA CYS A 169 -1.74 3.39 -4.29
C CYS A 169 -1.19 3.49 -2.87
N VAL A 170 -0.26 4.41 -2.64
CA VAL A 170 0.28 4.74 -1.31
C VAL A 170 0.14 6.24 -1.07
N LEU A 171 -1.02 6.66 -0.59
CA LEU A 171 -1.38 8.07 -0.41
C LEU A 171 -1.06 8.55 1.00
N ARG A 172 -0.46 9.73 1.14
CA ARG A 172 -0.39 10.43 2.43
C ARG A 172 -1.75 11.06 2.72
N ILE A 173 -2.26 10.83 3.93
CA ILE A 173 -3.48 11.47 4.44
C ILE A 173 -3.10 12.86 5.00
N ALA A 174 -3.80 13.90 4.57
CA ALA A 174 -3.63 15.26 5.08
C ALA A 174 -4.29 15.43 6.47
N PRO A 175 -3.77 16.33 7.34
CA PRO A 175 -4.47 16.70 8.56
C PRO A 175 -5.85 17.33 8.27
N ASN A 176 -6.82 17.17 9.17
CA ASN A 176 -8.17 17.70 8.98
C ASN A 176 -8.77 18.35 10.24
N ALA A 177 -9.94 18.97 10.08
CA ALA A 177 -10.67 19.65 11.15
C ALA A 177 -11.29 18.71 12.20
N SER A 178 -11.29 17.39 11.96
CA SER A 178 -11.80 16.36 12.87
C SER A 178 -10.70 15.77 13.76
N GLY A 179 -9.52 16.39 13.81
CA GLY A 179 -8.41 15.97 14.69
C GLY A 179 -7.50 14.90 14.10
N ILE A 180 -7.62 14.59 12.80
CA ILE A 180 -6.63 13.77 12.10
C ILE A 180 -5.36 14.59 11.91
N ALA A 181 -4.23 14.06 12.36
CA ALA A 181 -2.90 14.68 12.29
C ALA A 181 -2.10 14.24 11.05
N GLY A 182 -2.57 13.21 10.35
CA GLY A 182 -1.99 12.65 9.13
C GLY A 182 -2.20 11.14 9.04
N GLY A 183 -1.46 10.47 8.17
CA GLY A 183 -1.53 9.02 8.02
C GLY A 183 -1.15 8.54 6.62
N VAL A 184 -1.42 7.27 6.33
CA VAL A 184 -1.26 6.66 5.00
C VAL A 184 -2.49 5.83 4.65
N ALA A 185 -3.04 6.08 3.46
CA ALA A 185 -4.06 5.26 2.84
C ALA A 185 -3.44 4.40 1.74
N THR A 186 -3.72 3.10 1.76
CA THR A 186 -3.39 2.19 0.66
C THR A 186 -4.64 1.66 -0.02
N SER A 187 -4.54 1.37 -1.30
CA SER A 187 -5.58 0.67 -2.07
C SER A 187 -5.05 -0.66 -2.58
N ASN A 188 -5.93 -1.67 -2.64
CA ASN A 188 -5.73 -2.93 -3.37
C ASN A 188 -6.88 -3.00 -4.37
N SER A 189 -6.61 -2.69 -5.63
CA SER A 189 -7.66 -2.43 -6.62
C SER A 189 -7.55 -3.38 -7.80
N VAL A 190 -8.70 -3.92 -8.22
CA VAL A 190 -8.85 -4.52 -9.55
C VAL A 190 -9.52 -3.47 -10.44
N ALA A 191 -8.69 -2.75 -11.18
CA ALA A 191 -9.14 -1.74 -12.14
C ALA A 191 -9.77 -2.40 -13.37
N ASN A 192 -10.91 -1.86 -13.81
CA ASN A 192 -11.57 -2.19 -15.07
C ASN A 192 -11.78 -0.90 -15.89
N PRO A 193 -10.70 -0.22 -16.33
CA PRO A 193 -10.79 1.09 -16.98
C PRO A 193 -11.57 1.05 -18.31
N LEU A 194 -11.58 -0.11 -18.97
CA LEU A 194 -12.35 -0.36 -20.20
C LEU A 194 -13.82 -0.70 -19.95
N ARG A 195 -14.29 -0.72 -18.69
CA ARG A 195 -15.67 -1.05 -18.28
C ARG A 195 -16.19 -2.36 -18.88
N LEU A 196 -15.31 -3.35 -18.99
CA LEU A 196 -15.63 -4.66 -19.55
C LEU A 196 -16.72 -5.38 -18.73
N PRO A 197 -17.53 -6.25 -19.35
CA PRO A 197 -18.49 -7.10 -18.64
C PRO A 197 -17.85 -7.91 -17.49
N GLY A 198 -18.69 -8.38 -16.56
CA GLY A 198 -18.26 -9.23 -15.45
C GLY A 198 -17.75 -8.50 -14.22
N GLY A 199 -18.14 -7.24 -13.97
CA GLY A 199 -17.90 -6.53 -12.71
C GLY A 199 -17.14 -5.22 -12.88
N ARG A 200 -17.45 -4.23 -12.03
CA ARG A 200 -16.88 -2.87 -12.08
C ARG A 200 -15.44 -2.81 -11.56
N THR A 201 -14.82 -1.63 -11.59
CA THR A 201 -13.65 -1.36 -10.75
C THR A 201 -14.06 -1.50 -9.28
N GLY A 202 -13.24 -2.20 -8.52
CA GLY A 202 -13.41 -2.29 -7.07
C GLY A 202 -12.05 -2.37 -6.38
N SER A 203 -12.03 -1.95 -5.13
CA SER A 203 -10.84 -2.03 -4.29
C SER A 203 -11.17 -2.43 -2.86
N VAL A 204 -10.16 -2.77 -2.08
CA VAL A 204 -10.15 -2.58 -0.62
C VAL A 204 -9.20 -1.44 -0.31
N TRP A 205 -9.65 -0.50 0.53
CA TRP A 205 -8.88 0.63 1.01
C TRP A 205 -8.53 0.43 2.48
N THR A 206 -7.26 0.60 2.82
CA THR A 206 -6.74 0.49 4.19
C THR A 206 -6.12 1.82 4.59
N LEU A 207 -6.80 2.53 5.49
CA LEU A 207 -6.34 3.79 6.06
C LEU A 207 -5.63 3.48 7.38
N TYR A 208 -4.40 3.97 7.56
CA TYR A 208 -3.77 4.09 8.86
C TYR A 208 -3.74 5.57 9.23
N ALA A 209 -4.60 5.96 10.18
CA ALA A 209 -4.81 7.35 10.57
C ALA A 209 -4.15 7.68 11.91
N LEU A 210 -3.57 8.86 12.02
CA LEU A 210 -3.01 9.41 13.27
C LEU A 210 -3.94 10.49 13.82
N GLY A 211 -4.11 10.53 15.15
CA GLY A 211 -5.05 11.41 15.83
C GLY A 211 -6.37 10.71 16.15
N GLU A 212 -7.21 11.36 16.97
CA GLU A 212 -8.34 10.68 17.63
C GLU A 212 -9.55 10.42 16.72
N GLY A 213 -9.76 11.23 15.67
CA GLY A 213 -10.95 11.13 14.82
C GLY A 213 -12.24 11.48 15.55
N THR A 214 -12.59 12.77 15.58
CA THR A 214 -13.74 13.31 16.32
C THR A 214 -14.97 13.59 15.45
N ALA A 215 -15.00 13.13 14.20
CA ALA A 215 -16.15 13.33 13.32
C ALA A 215 -17.36 12.50 13.80
N PRO A 216 -18.60 12.96 13.56
CA PRO A 216 -19.79 12.22 13.99
C PRO A 216 -19.84 10.80 13.42
N VAL A 217 -20.05 9.82 14.32
CA VAL A 217 -20.36 8.44 13.96
C VAL A 217 -21.87 8.26 14.06
N ASN A 218 -22.53 8.11 12.91
CA ASN A 218 -23.93 7.68 12.88
C ASN A 218 -24.03 6.19 13.24
N GLN A 219 -25.23 5.74 13.63
CA GLN A 219 -25.47 4.30 13.77
C GLN A 219 -25.15 3.58 12.45
N ALA A 220 -24.58 2.37 12.55
CA ALA A 220 -24.20 1.56 11.39
C ALA A 220 -25.37 1.47 10.39
N PRO A 221 -25.19 1.92 9.13
CA PRO A 221 -26.24 1.90 8.13
C PRO A 221 -26.87 0.50 7.98
N PRO A 222 -28.18 0.39 7.75
CA PRO A 222 -28.82 -0.89 7.50
C PRO A 222 -28.24 -1.53 6.24
N ALA A 223 -28.29 -2.86 6.17
CA ALA A 223 -27.87 -3.58 4.98
C ALA A 223 -28.80 -3.23 3.79
N GLY A 224 -28.23 -2.66 2.73
CA GLY A 224 -28.86 -2.41 1.46
C GLY A 224 -28.65 -3.54 0.45
N LEU A 225 -28.97 -3.26 -0.81
CA LEU A 225 -28.76 -4.21 -1.92
C LEU A 225 -27.27 -4.30 -2.27
N PRO A 226 -26.66 -5.50 -2.23
CA PRO A 226 -25.26 -5.70 -2.62
C PRO A 226 -24.99 -5.21 -4.06
N GLN A 227 -23.86 -4.53 -4.23
CA GLN A 227 -23.39 -4.10 -5.55
C GLN A 227 -22.66 -5.23 -6.28
N PRO A 228 -22.74 -5.31 -7.62
CA PRO A 228 -22.08 -6.35 -8.40
C PRO A 228 -20.56 -6.11 -8.49
N THR A 229 -19.79 -6.95 -7.82
CA THR A 229 -18.33 -6.84 -7.70
C THR A 229 -17.54 -7.67 -8.72
N GLY A 230 -18.20 -8.62 -9.41
CA GLY A 230 -17.55 -9.51 -10.38
C GLY A 230 -16.87 -10.72 -9.72
N PRO A 231 -16.07 -11.49 -10.47
CA PRO A 231 -15.38 -12.68 -9.95
C PRO A 231 -14.09 -12.26 -9.21
N ILE A 232 -14.20 -11.37 -8.21
CA ILE A 232 -13.07 -10.94 -7.39
C ILE A 232 -13.36 -11.33 -5.95
N ALA A 233 -12.56 -12.23 -5.40
CA ALA A 233 -12.59 -12.54 -3.97
C ALA A 233 -11.60 -11.63 -3.25
N TYR A 234 -12.10 -10.78 -2.36
CA TYR A 234 -11.26 -9.96 -1.48
C TYR A 234 -11.03 -10.67 -0.15
N ASN A 235 -9.85 -10.47 0.43
CA ASN A 235 -9.46 -10.91 1.76
C ASN A 235 -8.98 -9.70 2.58
N VAL A 236 -9.32 -9.67 3.87
CA VAL A 236 -8.72 -8.75 4.84
C VAL A 236 -8.27 -9.53 6.07
N THR A 237 -6.96 -9.51 6.32
CA THR A 237 -6.28 -10.23 7.39
C THR A 237 -5.35 -9.30 8.17
N ARG A 238 -4.97 -9.73 9.38
CA ARG A 238 -4.12 -8.96 10.29
C ARG A 238 -2.90 -9.80 10.68
N GLU A 239 -1.77 -9.12 10.80
CA GLU A 239 -0.45 -9.73 10.95
C GLU A 239 -0.19 -10.22 12.39
N VAL A 240 -0.02 -11.53 12.58
CA VAL A 240 0.23 -12.19 13.88
C VAL A 240 1.48 -13.08 13.76
N ASN A 241 2.17 -13.28 14.88
CA ASN A 241 3.41 -14.03 14.98
C ASN A 241 4.48 -13.54 13.98
N SER A 242 4.48 -12.24 13.68
CA SER A 242 5.42 -11.62 12.74
C SER A 242 6.85 -11.67 13.27
N ARG A 243 7.79 -12.10 12.43
CA ARG A 243 9.21 -12.25 12.80
C ARG A 243 10.11 -11.84 11.64
N SER A 244 11.05 -10.94 11.91
CA SER A 244 12.22 -10.71 11.07
C SER A 244 13.21 -11.86 11.26
N GLN A 245 13.63 -12.47 10.16
CA GLN A 245 14.65 -13.53 10.10
C GLN A 245 16.05 -12.95 9.82
N GLY A 246 16.18 -11.61 9.79
CA GLY A 246 17.39 -10.92 9.37
C GLY A 246 17.60 -10.93 7.85
N SER A 247 18.73 -10.38 7.40
CA SER A 247 19.09 -10.33 5.98
C SER A 247 19.89 -11.56 5.53
N SER A 248 19.74 -11.91 4.25
CA SER A 248 20.45 -13.01 3.60
C SER A 248 20.87 -12.61 2.18
N PRO A 249 21.74 -13.38 1.50
CA PRO A 249 22.08 -13.12 0.10
C PRO A 249 20.87 -13.14 -0.85
N ALA A 250 19.78 -13.83 -0.48
CA ALA A 250 18.52 -13.84 -1.23
C ALA A 250 17.59 -12.68 -0.85
N CYS A 251 17.61 -12.26 0.42
CA CYS A 251 16.75 -11.22 1.00
C CYS A 251 17.62 -10.16 1.68
N ALA A 252 18.32 -9.36 0.88
CA ALA A 252 19.35 -8.44 1.37
C ALA A 252 18.77 -7.25 2.18
N GLY A 253 17.49 -6.92 2.01
CA GLY A 253 16.74 -5.98 2.86
C GLY A 253 16.05 -6.64 4.06
N GLY A 254 16.29 -7.94 4.30
CA GLY A 254 15.65 -8.71 5.35
C GLY A 254 14.56 -9.66 4.84
N GLU A 255 14.25 -10.68 5.63
CA GLU A 255 13.12 -11.59 5.42
C GLU A 255 12.13 -11.52 6.60
N ARG A 256 10.83 -11.41 6.31
CA ARG A 256 9.74 -11.49 7.30
C ARG A 256 8.94 -12.76 7.10
N THR A 257 8.61 -13.45 8.19
CA THR A 257 7.64 -14.55 8.23
C THR A 257 6.48 -14.19 9.17
N THR A 258 5.24 -14.48 8.79
CA THR A 258 4.06 -14.15 9.62
C THR A 258 2.89 -15.10 9.36
N GLU A 259 2.01 -15.23 10.34
CA GLU A 259 0.65 -15.74 10.20
C GLU A 259 -0.31 -14.59 9.92
N LEU A 260 -1.30 -14.85 9.09
CA LEU A 260 -2.37 -13.91 8.74
C LEU A 260 -3.69 -14.48 9.26
N HIS A 261 -4.31 -13.76 10.19
CA HIS A 261 -5.58 -14.15 10.82
C HIS A 261 -6.68 -13.22 10.30
N ALA A 262 -7.89 -13.73 10.10
CA ALA A 262 -8.99 -12.93 9.56
C ALA A 262 -9.33 -11.79 10.53
N THR A 263 -9.50 -10.56 10.02
CA THR A 263 -9.98 -9.45 10.85
C THR A 263 -11.27 -8.87 10.28
N GLY A 264 -12.20 -8.55 11.18
CA GLY A 264 -13.41 -7.82 10.86
C GLY A 264 -13.22 -6.32 11.04
N VAL A 265 -14.21 -5.55 10.60
CA VAL A 265 -14.29 -4.11 10.84
C VAL A 265 -15.53 -3.76 11.62
N ASP A 266 -15.47 -2.69 12.42
CA ASP A 266 -16.66 -2.09 13.01
C ASP A 266 -17.64 -1.65 11.91
N PRO A 267 -18.92 -2.04 11.96
CA PRO A 267 -19.87 -1.80 10.88
C PRO A 267 -20.28 -0.33 10.71
N ALA A 268 -19.99 0.56 11.66
CA ALA A 268 -20.30 1.99 11.57
C ALA A 268 -19.12 2.83 11.07
N THR A 269 -17.89 2.47 11.45
CA THR A 269 -16.67 3.29 11.28
C THR A 269 -15.61 2.66 10.37
N GLY A 270 -15.73 1.37 10.06
CA GLY A 270 -14.70 0.62 9.33
C GLY A 270 -13.43 0.37 10.14
N ALA A 271 -13.36 0.75 11.42
CA ALA A 271 -12.20 0.52 12.28
C ALA A 271 -11.89 -0.99 12.35
N ALA A 272 -10.64 -1.37 12.10
CA ALA A 272 -10.21 -2.77 12.08
C ALA A 272 -10.18 -3.35 13.50
N SER A 273 -10.61 -4.60 13.66
CA SER A 273 -10.57 -5.27 14.96
C SER A 273 -9.12 -5.49 15.41
N THR A 274 -8.82 -5.06 16.64
CA THR A 274 -7.57 -5.43 17.32
C THR A 274 -7.53 -6.91 17.75
N SER A 275 -8.69 -7.57 17.75
CA SER A 275 -8.89 -9.00 18.02
C SER A 275 -9.29 -9.74 16.72
N PRO A 276 -8.32 -10.28 15.94
CA PRO A 276 -8.62 -11.12 14.78
C PRO A 276 -9.10 -12.52 15.21
N SER A 277 -9.46 -13.36 14.24
CA SER A 277 -9.78 -14.77 14.46
C SER A 277 -8.61 -15.53 15.11
N GLU A 278 -8.91 -16.63 15.81
CA GLU A 278 -7.89 -17.58 16.30
C GLU A 278 -7.41 -18.55 15.19
N ILE A 279 -8.04 -18.52 14.02
CA ILE A 279 -7.74 -19.40 12.88
C ILE A 279 -6.74 -18.70 11.95
N VAL A 280 -5.61 -19.37 11.71
CA VAL A 280 -4.62 -18.95 10.70
C VAL A 280 -5.23 -19.08 9.31
N ALA A 281 -5.67 -17.96 8.74
CA ALA A 281 -6.25 -17.89 7.41
C ALA A 281 -5.20 -18.07 6.30
N ALA A 282 -3.99 -17.54 6.52
CA ALA A 282 -2.85 -17.75 5.64
C ALA A 282 -1.51 -17.68 6.40
N THR A 283 -0.44 -18.21 5.80
CA THR A 283 0.95 -17.96 6.23
C THR A 283 1.72 -17.28 5.11
N ALA A 284 2.56 -16.31 5.45
CA ALA A 284 3.28 -15.48 4.49
C ALA A 284 4.77 -15.35 4.83
N ARG A 285 5.59 -15.29 3.77
CA ARG A 285 7.02 -15.00 3.80
C ARG A 285 7.31 -13.88 2.79
N VAL A 286 7.88 -12.78 3.27
CA VAL A 286 8.29 -11.64 2.43
C VAL A 286 9.81 -11.52 2.45
N CYS A 287 10.39 -11.39 1.27
CA CYS A 287 11.81 -11.24 1.03
C CYS A 287 12.05 -9.84 0.45
N TYR A 288 12.69 -8.96 1.20
CA TYR A 288 12.88 -7.55 0.82
C TYR A 288 14.23 -7.32 0.14
N SER A 289 14.22 -6.45 -0.87
CA SER A 289 15.44 -5.86 -1.46
C SER A 289 15.99 -4.78 -0.53
N PRO A 290 17.27 -4.39 -0.66
CA PRO A 290 17.82 -3.25 0.08
C PRO A 290 17.01 -1.97 -0.18
N VAL A 291 16.82 -1.15 0.87
CA VAL A 291 16.01 0.08 0.78
C VAL A 291 16.70 1.11 -0.12
N ALA A 292 16.07 1.45 -1.25
CA ALA A 292 16.48 2.55 -2.13
C ALA A 292 15.54 3.75 -1.89
N ASN A 293 15.70 4.38 -0.72
CA ASN A 293 14.79 5.39 -0.16
C ASN A 293 14.05 6.27 -1.19
N PRO A 294 12.71 6.29 -1.23
CA PRO A 294 11.77 5.63 -0.31
C PRO A 294 11.22 4.26 -0.77
N GLU A 295 11.66 3.72 -1.92
CA GLU A 295 11.05 2.55 -2.57
C GLU A 295 12.03 1.38 -2.72
N PHE A 296 11.54 0.14 -2.70
CA PHE A 296 12.36 -1.07 -2.82
C PHE A 296 11.53 -2.29 -3.19
N GLY A 297 12.12 -3.20 -3.99
CA GLY A 297 11.43 -4.40 -4.44
C GLY A 297 11.21 -5.42 -3.33
N ALA A 298 10.11 -6.16 -3.39
CA ALA A 298 9.85 -7.28 -2.51
C ALA A 298 9.28 -8.48 -3.28
N ALA A 299 9.58 -9.68 -2.77
CA ALA A 299 9.01 -10.94 -3.24
C ALA A 299 8.23 -11.62 -2.11
N LEU A 300 7.04 -12.13 -2.43
CA LEU A 300 6.11 -12.77 -1.51
C LEU A 300 6.00 -14.25 -1.85
N SER A 301 5.90 -15.09 -0.82
CA SER A 301 5.25 -16.40 -0.92
C SER A 301 4.17 -16.44 0.17
N VAL A 302 2.92 -16.72 -0.22
CA VAL A 302 1.78 -16.79 0.70
C VAL A 302 0.97 -18.05 0.42
N THR A 303 0.55 -18.74 1.48
CA THR A 303 -0.34 -19.89 1.43
C THR A 303 -1.63 -19.58 2.15
N TYR A 304 -2.72 -19.41 1.41
CA TYR A 304 -4.07 -19.28 1.96
C TYR A 304 -4.62 -20.66 2.27
N ASN A 305 -5.04 -20.91 3.51
CA ASN A 305 -5.39 -22.25 3.98
C ASN A 305 -6.80 -22.68 3.55
N ASN A 306 -7.77 -21.76 3.63
CA ASN A 306 -9.21 -22.10 3.57
C ASN A 306 -9.97 -21.38 2.44
N VAL A 307 -9.30 -20.96 1.37
CA VAL A 307 -10.00 -20.39 0.19
C VAL A 307 -10.81 -21.46 -0.54
N PRO A 308 -11.85 -21.08 -1.33
CA PRO A 308 -12.59 -22.00 -2.18
C PRO A 308 -11.69 -22.95 -2.98
N GLY A 309 -11.95 -24.25 -2.84
CA GLY A 309 -11.13 -25.28 -3.45
C GLY A 309 -9.90 -25.74 -2.67
N GLY A 310 -9.75 -25.33 -1.41
CA GLY A 310 -8.68 -25.75 -0.52
C GLY A 310 -7.38 -24.93 -0.66
N PRO A 311 -6.30 -25.32 0.04
CA PRO A 311 -5.12 -24.48 0.21
C PRO A 311 -4.54 -23.97 -1.11
N LEU A 312 -4.21 -22.68 -1.17
CA LEU A 312 -3.66 -21.99 -2.34
C LEU A 312 -2.35 -21.30 -1.98
N THR A 313 -1.23 -21.85 -2.44
CA THR A 313 0.07 -21.18 -2.43
C THR A 313 0.26 -20.39 -3.71
N VAL A 314 0.65 -19.12 -3.56
CA VAL A 314 1.02 -18.22 -4.66
C VAL A 314 2.27 -17.44 -4.31
N GLU A 315 3.11 -17.20 -5.32
CA GLU A 315 4.28 -16.33 -5.20
C GLU A 315 4.00 -15.02 -5.93
N GLY A 316 4.30 -13.89 -5.29
CA GLY A 316 4.09 -12.56 -5.84
C GLY A 316 5.35 -11.72 -5.83
N ARG A 317 5.35 -10.62 -6.59
CA ARG A 317 6.43 -9.63 -6.59
C ARG A 317 5.85 -8.24 -6.74
N GLY A 318 6.60 -7.24 -6.29
CA GLY A 318 6.24 -5.85 -6.50
C GLY A 318 7.15 -4.92 -5.70
N GLN A 319 6.59 -3.80 -5.26
CA GLN A 319 7.33 -2.74 -4.58
C GLN A 319 6.77 -2.47 -3.20
N CYS A 320 7.67 -2.09 -2.29
CA CYS A 320 7.36 -1.51 -1.00
C CYS A 320 7.83 -0.06 -0.96
N ARG A 321 7.14 0.76 -0.19
CA ARG A 321 7.42 2.17 0.03
C ARG A 321 7.40 2.45 1.52
N GLN A 322 8.46 3.07 2.03
CA GLN A 322 8.52 3.55 3.41
C GLN A 322 8.19 5.05 3.47
N THR A 323 7.34 5.41 4.43
CA THR A 323 6.79 6.76 4.61
C THR A 323 6.96 7.18 6.06
N SER A 324 7.80 8.19 6.28
CA SER A 324 7.88 8.86 7.59
C SER A 324 6.55 9.52 7.92
N LEU A 325 6.11 9.33 9.16
CA LEU A 325 4.89 9.84 9.74
C LEU A 325 5.18 10.88 10.84
N PRO A 326 4.30 11.87 11.07
CA PRO A 326 4.48 12.84 12.16
C PRO A 326 4.51 12.16 13.54
N GLY A 327 5.45 12.57 14.40
CA GLY A 327 5.45 12.19 15.82
C GLY A 327 5.88 10.75 16.14
N THR A 328 6.32 9.95 15.16
CA THR A 328 6.78 8.57 15.36
C THR A 328 8.22 8.37 14.86
N ALA A 329 8.94 7.45 15.48
CA ALA A 329 10.26 7.00 15.04
C ALA A 329 10.16 5.88 13.98
N ASP A 330 9.05 5.14 13.97
CA ASP A 330 8.78 4.08 13.02
C ASP A 330 8.30 4.64 11.67
N LEU A 331 8.50 3.86 10.61
CA LEU A 331 8.11 4.22 9.25
C LEU A 331 6.85 3.43 8.88
N GLN A 332 5.88 4.09 8.24
CA GLN A 332 4.81 3.34 7.59
C GLN A 332 5.39 2.64 6.37
N GLN A 333 5.33 1.31 6.36
CA GLN A 333 5.64 0.50 5.21
C GLN A 333 4.35 0.07 4.53
N SER A 334 4.24 0.44 3.25
CA SER A 334 3.17 -0.01 2.38
C SER A 334 3.77 -0.82 1.24
N CYS A 335 3.18 -1.96 0.89
CA CYS A 335 3.64 -2.78 -0.23
C CYS A 335 2.48 -3.10 -1.17
N GLY A 336 2.76 -3.14 -2.47
CA GLY A 336 1.89 -3.68 -3.52
C GLY A 336 2.61 -4.82 -4.23
N LEU A 337 2.01 -6.01 -4.23
CA LEU A 337 2.64 -7.27 -4.61
C LEU A 337 1.69 -8.05 -5.52
N THR A 338 1.95 -8.03 -6.82
CA THR A 338 1.10 -8.68 -7.83
C THR A 338 1.26 -10.20 -7.76
N LEU A 339 0.13 -10.89 -7.83
CA LEU A 339 0.01 -12.34 -7.89
C LEU A 339 -0.20 -12.76 -9.36
N PRO A 340 0.64 -13.64 -9.92
CA PRO A 340 0.51 -14.13 -11.28
C PRO A 340 -0.71 -15.06 -11.43
N PRO A 341 -1.18 -15.29 -12.67
CA PRO A 341 -2.24 -16.26 -12.92
C PRO A 341 -1.84 -17.67 -12.46
N ASN A 342 -2.81 -18.41 -11.89
CA ASN A 342 -2.70 -19.85 -11.63
C ASN A 342 -3.92 -20.55 -12.27
N PRO A 343 -3.85 -20.88 -13.59
CA PRO A 343 -4.97 -21.44 -14.33
C PRO A 343 -5.49 -22.77 -13.76
N ALA A 344 -4.61 -23.57 -13.13
CA ALA A 344 -4.96 -24.84 -12.49
C ALA A 344 -5.84 -24.70 -11.22
N ARG A 345 -6.12 -23.46 -10.80
CA ARG A 345 -7.02 -23.09 -9.70
C ARG A 345 -8.06 -22.03 -10.08
N GLY A 346 -8.18 -21.70 -11.36
CA GLY A 346 -9.10 -20.65 -11.85
C GLY A 346 -8.66 -19.21 -11.56
N LEU A 347 -7.44 -19.00 -11.04
CA LEU A 347 -6.89 -17.67 -10.74
C LEU A 347 -6.36 -17.01 -12.01
N ALA A 348 -6.97 -15.92 -12.43
CA ALA A 348 -6.56 -15.09 -13.57
C ALA A 348 -5.50 -14.03 -13.20
N GLY A 349 -5.29 -13.80 -11.91
CA GLY A 349 -4.32 -12.86 -11.33
C GLY A 349 -4.79 -12.40 -9.96
N GLY A 350 -4.05 -11.48 -9.33
CA GLY A 350 -4.46 -10.86 -8.07
C GLY A 350 -3.40 -9.90 -7.55
N GLN A 351 -3.66 -9.32 -6.38
CA GLN A 351 -2.70 -8.43 -5.72
C GLN A 351 -2.80 -8.61 -4.21
N VAL A 352 -1.66 -8.64 -3.53
CA VAL A 352 -1.56 -8.45 -2.08
C VAL A 352 -1.08 -7.03 -1.82
N THR A 353 -1.72 -6.33 -0.88
CA THR A 353 -1.14 -5.12 -0.30
C THR A 353 -1.01 -5.25 1.20
N VAL A 354 0.03 -4.61 1.73
CA VAL A 354 0.37 -4.57 3.15
C VAL A 354 0.41 -3.13 3.59
N ASN A 355 -0.12 -2.81 4.77
CA ASN A 355 0.01 -1.49 5.39
C ASN A 355 0.30 -1.67 6.88
N GLY A 356 1.49 -1.26 7.34
CA GLY A 356 1.95 -1.45 8.72
C GLY A 356 3.12 -0.54 9.09
N LEU A 357 3.49 -0.51 10.37
CA LEU A 357 4.68 0.18 10.86
C LEU A 357 5.88 -0.77 10.92
N VAL A 358 7.05 -0.25 10.59
CA VAL A 358 8.34 -0.96 10.69
C VAL A 358 9.39 -0.08 11.36
N PRO A 359 10.35 -0.66 12.11
CA PRO A 359 11.46 0.09 12.66
C PRO A 359 12.28 0.75 11.55
N ALA A 360 12.71 1.99 11.77
CA ALA A 360 13.56 2.70 10.82
C ALA A 360 14.86 1.91 10.54
N GLY A 361 15.05 1.49 9.29
CA GLY A 361 16.21 0.70 8.87
C GLY A 361 16.03 -0.83 8.90
N ASP A 362 14.91 -1.36 9.38
CA ASP A 362 14.57 -2.79 9.29
C ASP A 362 13.22 -3.00 8.56
N PRO A 363 13.23 -3.15 7.22
CA PRO A 363 12.01 -3.43 6.44
C PRO A 363 11.33 -4.75 6.80
N ALA A 364 12.08 -5.71 7.34
CA ALA A 364 11.58 -7.02 7.72
C ALA A 364 10.97 -7.03 9.13
N GLY A 365 11.45 -6.17 10.02
CA GLY A 365 10.88 -5.93 11.36
C GLY A 365 9.45 -5.39 11.31
N SER A 366 8.68 -5.68 12.35
CA SER A 366 7.30 -5.18 12.51
C SER A 366 7.20 -4.39 13.82
N ALA A 367 6.78 -3.14 13.75
CA ALA A 367 6.62 -2.26 14.91
C ALA A 367 5.16 -2.22 15.41
N ASN A 368 4.20 -2.61 14.57
CA ASN A 368 2.80 -2.85 14.94
C ASN A 368 2.28 -4.10 14.22
N SER A 369 0.99 -4.40 14.32
CA SER A 369 0.36 -5.36 13.42
C SER A 369 -0.13 -4.70 12.14
N ALA A 370 0.45 -5.14 11.03
CA ALA A 370 0.03 -4.72 9.70
C ALA A 370 -1.34 -5.29 9.32
N ILE A 371 -2.10 -4.50 8.55
CA ILE A 371 -3.24 -5.00 7.79
C ILE A 371 -2.74 -5.51 6.43
N TRP A 372 -3.19 -6.70 6.09
CA TRP A 372 -2.95 -7.36 4.82
C TRP A 372 -4.28 -7.45 4.06
N THR A 373 -4.30 -7.00 2.81
CA THR A 373 -5.46 -7.15 1.93
C THR A 373 -5.06 -7.91 0.68
N THR A 374 -5.92 -8.81 0.21
CA THR A 374 -5.69 -9.53 -1.05
C THR A 374 -6.89 -9.36 -1.97
N SER A 375 -6.66 -9.16 -3.26
CA SER A 375 -7.62 -9.43 -4.32
C SER A 375 -7.20 -10.68 -5.09
N LEU A 376 -8.14 -11.60 -5.30
CA LEU A 376 -7.96 -12.80 -6.10
C LEU A 376 -9.00 -12.77 -7.24
N LEU A 377 -8.52 -12.64 -8.48
CA LEU A 377 -9.36 -12.50 -9.67
C LEU A 377 -9.59 -13.86 -10.33
N GLY A 378 -10.86 -14.21 -10.54
CA GLY A 378 -11.30 -15.43 -11.20
C GLY A 378 -12.13 -16.33 -10.27
N PRO A 379 -12.90 -17.28 -10.83
CA PRO A 379 -13.64 -18.26 -10.05
C PRO A 379 -12.66 -19.27 -9.44
N ILE A 380 -12.17 -18.98 -8.23
CA ILE A 380 -11.26 -19.87 -7.50
C ILE A 380 -11.99 -21.19 -7.25
N SER A 381 -11.55 -22.26 -7.92
CA SER A 381 -12.22 -23.55 -7.88
C SER A 381 -11.43 -24.58 -7.06
N GLY A 382 -12.15 -25.58 -6.57
CA GLY A 382 -11.55 -26.87 -6.23
C GLY A 382 -10.97 -27.55 -7.45
N LYS A 383 -10.02 -28.45 -7.18
CA LYS A 383 -9.71 -29.55 -8.07
C LYS A 383 -10.74 -30.66 -7.88
#